data_AF-A0A966MM85-F1
#
_entry.id   AF-A0A966MM85-F1
#
_cell.length_a   1.000
_cell.length_b   1.000
_cell.length_c   1.000
_cell.angle_alpha   90.00
_cell.angle_beta   90.00
_cell.angle_gamma   90.00
#
_symmetry.space_group_name_H-M   'P 1'
#
loop_
_entity.id
_entity.type
_entity.pdbx_description
1 polymer ?
#
loop_
_entity_poly.entity_id
_entity_poly.type
_entity_poly.pdbx_seq_one_letter_code
_entity_poly.pdbx_strand_id
1 'polypeptide(L)'
;MSQKLPVRSERPWWRDAVTYQIYIRSFADANGDGKGDVEGIRSRLPYLKKLGIDAIWITPWYPSPQKDHGYDVADYMNIEPDYGTLSEAERLIKEAHAMGIRV
;
A
#
# COMPACT_ATOMS: atom_id res chain seq x y z
N MET A 1 4.43 17.60 -36.33
CA MET A 1 4.50 18.65 -35.28
C MET A 1 4.78 17.96 -33.95
N SER A 2 5.92 18.23 -33.30
CA SER A 2 6.23 17.65 -31.99
C SER A 2 5.49 18.43 -30.92
N GLN A 3 4.54 17.79 -30.24
CA GLN A 3 3.85 18.40 -29.11
C GLN A 3 4.83 18.44 -27.93
N LYS A 4 5.18 19.63 -27.45
CA LYS A 4 5.99 19.78 -26.22
C LYS A 4 5.21 19.13 -25.07
N LEU A 5 5.80 18.12 -24.45
CA LEU A 5 5.24 17.53 -23.23
C LEU A 5 5.18 18.59 -22.13
N PRO A 6 4.12 18.60 -21.29
CA PRO A 6 4.05 19.50 -20.13
C PRO A 6 5.27 19.32 -19.24
N VAL A 7 5.72 20.44 -18.64
CA VAL A 7 6.80 20.41 -17.64
C VAL A 7 6.37 19.57 -16.45
N ARG A 8 7.33 18.95 -15.74
CA ARG A 8 7.07 17.96 -14.68
C ARG A 8 5.99 18.38 -13.67
N SER A 9 5.98 19.65 -13.29
CA SER A 9 5.02 20.23 -12.33
C SER A 9 3.57 20.26 -12.84
N GLU A 10 3.35 20.19 -14.15
CA GLU A 10 2.02 20.23 -14.79
C GLU A 10 1.51 18.83 -15.13
N ARG A 11 2.32 17.78 -14.92
CA ARG A 11 1.91 16.40 -15.18
C ARG A 11 1.15 15.84 -13.98
N PRO A 12 0.22 14.89 -14.19
CA PRO A 12 -0.32 14.11 -13.10
C PRO A 12 0.81 13.46 -12.29
N TRP A 13 0.73 13.51 -10.96
CA TRP A 13 1.80 13.07 -10.05
C TRP A 13 2.33 11.66 -10.37
N TRP A 14 1.46 10.74 -10.79
CA TRP A 14 1.80 9.34 -11.07
C TRP A 14 2.68 9.15 -12.30
N ARG A 15 2.82 10.15 -13.19
CA ARG A 15 3.70 10.09 -14.37
C ARG A 15 5.18 9.99 -13.99
N ASP A 16 5.55 10.53 -12.82
CA ASP A 16 6.93 10.66 -12.38
C ASP A 16 7.18 10.00 -11.01
N ALA A 17 6.16 9.34 -10.44
CA ALA A 17 6.21 8.74 -9.13
C ALA A 17 7.09 7.49 -9.08
N VAL A 18 7.84 7.34 -7.99
CA VAL A 18 8.50 6.09 -7.61
C VAL A 18 7.55 5.29 -6.74
N THR A 19 6.91 4.28 -7.33
CA THR A 19 5.98 3.38 -6.64
C THR A 19 6.70 2.16 -6.06
N TYR A 20 6.41 1.84 -4.81
CA TYR A 20 6.90 0.64 -4.13
C TYR A 20 5.75 -0.34 -3.92
N GLN A 21 5.84 -1.52 -4.54
CA GLN A 21 4.84 -2.56 -4.37
C GLN A 21 5.11 -3.36 -3.09
N ILE A 22 4.06 -3.57 -2.28
CA ILE A 22 4.11 -4.36 -1.06
C ILE A 22 3.22 -5.58 -1.22
N TYR A 23 3.83 -6.76 -1.14
CA TYR A 23 3.10 -8.00 -0.92
C TYR A 23 2.85 -8.18 0.58
N ILE A 24 1.64 -7.82 1.04
CA ILE A 24 1.32 -7.64 2.48
C ILE A 24 1.72 -8.86 3.32
N ARG A 25 1.35 -10.06 2.87
CA ARG A 25 1.58 -11.34 3.57
C ARG A 25 3.04 -11.62 3.90
N SER A 26 4.00 -11.02 3.20
CA SER A 26 5.43 -11.32 3.38
C SER A 26 6.29 -10.08 3.70
N PHE A 27 5.69 -8.93 3.94
CA PHE A 27 6.46 -7.69 4.13
C PHE A 27 6.95 -7.49 5.57
N ALA A 28 6.03 -7.43 6.53
CA ALA A 28 6.35 -7.27 7.94
C ALA A 28 5.20 -7.79 8.80
N ASP A 29 5.51 -8.66 9.75
CA ASP A 29 4.60 -9.21 10.76
C ASP A 29 4.73 -8.37 12.05
N ALA A 30 3.60 -7.83 12.53
CA ALA A 30 3.54 -7.03 13.75
C ALA A 30 2.93 -7.78 14.94
N ASN A 31 2.22 -8.89 14.73
CA ASN A 31 1.51 -9.62 15.77
C ASN A 31 2.18 -10.97 16.16
N GLY A 32 3.16 -11.42 15.39
CA GLY A 32 3.95 -12.64 15.61
C GLY A 32 3.32 -13.93 15.08
N ASP A 33 2.30 -13.86 14.22
CA ASP A 33 1.62 -15.03 13.67
C ASP A 33 2.31 -15.64 12.43
N GLY A 34 3.39 -15.02 11.95
CA GLY A 34 4.18 -15.45 10.80
C GLY A 34 3.69 -14.90 9.45
N LYS A 35 2.66 -14.06 9.42
CA LYS A 35 2.15 -13.37 8.23
C LYS A 35 2.32 -11.87 8.39
N GLY A 36 2.62 -11.20 7.28
CA GLY A 36 2.61 -9.75 7.28
C GLY A 36 1.20 -9.18 7.31
N ASP A 37 1.06 -8.03 7.97
CA ASP A 37 -0.22 -7.41 8.29
C ASP A 37 -0.17 -5.87 8.11
N VAL A 38 -1.32 -5.21 8.27
CA VAL A 38 -1.46 -3.77 8.06
C VAL A 38 -0.60 -2.95 9.03
N GLU A 39 -0.54 -3.35 10.30
CA GLU A 39 0.27 -2.68 11.32
C GLU A 39 1.77 -2.90 11.06
N GLY A 40 2.12 -4.05 10.49
CA GLY A 40 3.45 -4.34 9.95
C GLY A 40 3.86 -3.35 8.87
N ILE A 41 3.02 -3.11 7.86
CA ILE A 41 3.26 -2.07 6.85
C ILE A 41 3.40 -0.69 7.53
N ARG A 42 2.47 -0.35 8.42
CA ARG A 42 2.44 0.95 9.11
C ARG A 42 3.73 1.22 9.88
N SER A 43 4.25 0.21 10.58
CA SER A 43 5.53 0.29 11.32
C SER A 43 6.74 0.61 10.44
N ARG A 44 6.66 0.35 9.13
CA ARG A 44 7.74 0.56 8.15
C ARG A 44 7.57 1.85 7.34
N LEU A 45 6.51 2.64 7.54
CA LEU A 45 6.37 3.94 6.88
C LEU A 45 7.59 4.86 7.05
N PRO A 46 8.24 4.97 8.23
CA PRO A 46 9.46 5.77 8.36
C PRO A 46 10.62 5.28 7.47
N TYR A 47 10.76 3.96 7.30
CA TYR A 47 11.74 3.36 6.39
C TYR A 47 11.41 3.69 4.93
N LEU A 48 10.15 3.51 4.52
CA LEU A 48 9.69 3.80 3.16
C LEU A 48 9.85 5.29 2.82
N LYS A 49 9.57 6.18 3.78
CA LYS A 49 9.81 7.61 3.62
C LYS A 49 11.30 7.91 3.42
N LYS A 50 12.17 7.29 4.22
CA LYS A 50 13.62 7.43 4.09
C LYS A 50 14.14 6.89 2.75
N LEU A 51 13.54 5.81 2.25
CA LEU A 51 13.85 5.25 0.93
C LEU A 51 13.52 6.23 -0.20
N GLY A 52 12.55 7.12 0.01
CA GLY A 52 12.20 8.19 -0.93
C GLY A 52 11.09 7.83 -1.91
N ILE A 53 10.18 6.92 -1.54
CA ILE A 53 9.05 6.53 -2.38
C ILE A 53 7.96 7.61 -2.38
N ASP A 54 7.21 7.70 -3.49
CA ASP A 54 6.07 8.61 -3.62
C ASP A 54 4.74 7.91 -3.36
N ALA A 55 4.66 6.60 -3.65
CA ALA A 55 3.45 5.81 -3.51
C ALA A 55 3.74 4.35 -3.13
N ILE A 56 2.79 3.76 -2.40
CA ILE A 56 2.73 2.34 -2.09
C ILE A 56 1.66 1.71 -2.98
N TRP A 57 1.93 0.54 -3.54
CA TRP A 57 0.91 -0.32 -4.12
C TRP A 57 0.83 -1.61 -3.29
N ILE A 58 -0.26 -1.77 -2.54
CA ILE A 58 -0.49 -2.98 -1.74
C ILE A 58 -1.17 -4.03 -2.62
N THR A 59 -0.67 -5.26 -2.64
CA THR A 59 -1.39 -6.41 -3.23
C THR A 59 -2.75 -6.62 -2.54
N PRO A 60 -3.69 -7.40 -3.11
CA PRO A 60 -4.99 -7.60 -2.50
C PRO A 60 -4.93 -7.99 -1.02
N TRP A 61 -5.68 -7.25 -0.22
CA TRP A 61 -5.76 -7.32 1.24
C TRP A 61 -7.21 -7.44 1.73
N TYR A 62 -8.11 -7.78 0.82
CA TYR A 62 -9.55 -7.98 1.03
C TYR A 62 -9.83 -9.44 1.46
N PRO A 63 -10.96 -9.72 2.14
CA PRO A 63 -11.39 -11.08 2.42
C PRO A 63 -11.38 -11.94 1.17
N SER A 64 -10.75 -13.10 1.27
CA SER A 64 -10.57 -14.02 0.15
C SER A 64 -10.49 -15.47 0.66
N PRO A 65 -10.93 -16.47 -0.12
CA PRO A 65 -10.64 -17.87 0.15
C PRO A 65 -9.14 -18.23 0.04
N GLN A 66 -8.30 -17.29 -0.42
CA GLN A 66 -6.85 -17.39 -0.55
C GLN A 66 -6.40 -18.47 -1.55
N LYS A 67 -7.22 -18.83 -2.56
CA LYS A 67 -6.82 -19.78 -3.61
C LYS A 67 -5.84 -19.16 -4.60
N ASP A 68 -5.86 -17.84 -4.73
CA ASP A 68 -4.92 -17.04 -5.52
C ASP A 68 -4.35 -15.89 -4.67
N HIS A 69 -4.03 -16.18 -3.40
CA HIS A 69 -3.39 -15.25 -2.46
C HIS A 69 -4.01 -13.84 -2.39
N GLY A 70 -5.34 -13.78 -2.39
CA GLY A 70 -6.10 -12.54 -2.25
C GLY A 70 -6.65 -11.99 -3.57
N TYR A 71 -6.20 -12.48 -4.73
CA TYR A 71 -6.76 -12.06 -6.01
C TYR A 71 -8.16 -12.65 -6.28
N ASP A 72 -8.52 -13.75 -5.60
CA ASP A 72 -9.87 -14.31 -5.52
C ASP A 72 -10.70 -13.63 -4.40
N VAL A 73 -11.08 -12.36 -4.62
CA VAL A 73 -11.78 -11.54 -3.61
C VAL A 73 -13.22 -12.02 -3.36
N ALA A 74 -13.60 -12.13 -2.08
CA ALA A 74 -14.94 -12.49 -1.62
C ALA A 74 -15.77 -11.28 -1.13
N ASP A 75 -15.12 -10.25 -0.57
CA ASP A 75 -15.76 -9.01 -0.13
C ASP A 75 -14.84 -7.82 -0.40
N TYR A 76 -15.24 -6.89 -1.28
CA TYR A 76 -14.44 -5.73 -1.65
C TYR A 76 -14.48 -4.59 -0.63
N MET A 77 -15.33 -4.68 0.40
CA MET A 77 -15.61 -3.59 1.33
C MET A 77 -14.94 -3.76 2.70
N ASN A 78 -14.15 -4.82 2.88
CA ASN A 78 -13.51 -5.14 4.16
C ASN A 78 -12.05 -5.55 3.98
N ILE A 79 -11.33 -5.73 5.08
CA ILE A 79 -9.96 -6.25 5.13
C ILE A 79 -9.99 -7.72 5.52
N GLU A 80 -9.12 -8.52 4.91
CA GLU A 80 -8.92 -9.92 5.27
C GLU A 80 -8.56 -10.03 6.76
N PRO A 81 -9.28 -10.81 7.57
CA PRO A 81 -9.01 -10.96 8.99
C PRO A 81 -7.56 -11.33 9.35
N ASP A 82 -6.86 -12.08 8.49
CA ASP A 82 -5.43 -12.38 8.65
C ASP A 82 -4.52 -11.12 8.60
N TYR A 83 -4.98 -10.03 7.96
CA TYR A 83 -4.17 -8.82 7.76
C TYR A 83 -4.58 -7.66 8.67
N GLY A 84 -5.78 -7.69 9.24
CA GLY A 84 -6.28 -6.68 10.18
C GLY A 84 -7.70 -6.21 9.89
N THR A 85 -7.94 -4.93 10.14
CA THR A 85 -9.26 -4.30 10.13
C THR A 85 -9.31 -3.06 9.25
N LEU A 86 -10.51 -2.62 8.88
CA LEU A 86 -10.72 -1.34 8.18
C LEU A 86 -10.13 -0.15 8.94
N SER A 87 -10.25 -0.12 10.27
CA SER A 87 -9.70 0.98 11.08
C SER A 87 -8.17 1.01 11.05
N GLU A 88 -7.51 -0.15 11.01
CA GLU A 88 -6.07 -0.25 10.82
C GLU A 88 -5.65 0.25 9.44
N ALA A 89 -6.38 -0.13 8.39
CA ALA A 89 -6.13 0.35 7.03
C ALA A 89 -6.30 1.88 6.91
N GLU A 90 -7.34 2.44 7.53
CA GLU A 90 -7.55 3.89 7.58
C GLU A 90 -6.39 4.62 8.27
N ARG A 91 -5.86 4.07 9.37
CA ARG A 91 -4.69 4.65 10.07
C ARG A 91 -3.45 4.59 9.19
N LEU A 92 -3.18 3.45 8.55
CA LEU A 92 -2.07 3.30 7.61
C LEU A 92 -2.14 4.37 6.51
N ILE A 93 -3.29 4.51 5.84
CA ILE A 93 -3.48 5.48 4.75
C ILE A 93 -3.29 6.91 5.26
N LYS A 94 -3.88 7.24 6.41
CA LYS A 94 -3.76 8.58 7.01
C LYS A 94 -2.30 8.92 7.35
N GLU A 95 -1.56 7.99 7.96
CA GLU A 95 -0.16 8.20 8.33
C GLU A 95 0.75 8.27 7.11
N ALA A 96 0.53 7.42 6.09
CA ALA A 96 1.25 7.48 4.82
C ALA A 96 1.05 8.85 4.15
N HIS A 97 -0.20 9.33 4.06
CA HIS A 97 -0.51 10.65 3.51
C HIS A 97 0.13 11.79 4.30
N ALA A 98 0.17 11.71 5.64
CA ALA A 98 0.85 12.70 6.48
C ALA A 98 2.37 12.75 6.20
N MET A 99 2.97 11.65 5.73
CA MET A 99 4.36 11.59 5.28
C MET A 99 4.54 11.95 3.80
N GLY A 100 3.46 12.30 3.09
CA GLY A 100 3.46 12.60 1.66
C GLY A 100 3.61 11.37 0.77
N ILE A 101 3.27 10.18 1.27
CA ILE A 101 3.26 8.92 0.52
C ILE A 101 1.82 8.57 0.16
N ARG A 102 1.53 8.31 -1.11
CA ARG A 102 0.21 7.84 -1.56
C ARG A 102 0.07 6.33 -1.38
N VAL A 103 -1.17 5.83 -1.27
CA VAL A 103 -1.50 4.41 -1.15
C VAL A 103 -2.60 4.06 -2.14
#